data_AF-A0A846UTU9-F1
#
_entry.id   AF-A0A846UTU9-F1
#
_cell.length_a   1.000
_cell.length_b   1.000
_cell.length_c   1.000
_cell.angle_alpha   90.00
_cell.angle_beta   90.00
_cell.angle_gamma   90.00
#
_symmetry.space_group_name_H-M   'P 1'
#
loop_
_entity.id
_entity.type
_entity.pdbx_description
1 polymer ?
#
loop_
_entity_poly.entity_id
_entity_poly.type
_entity_poly.pdbx_seq_one_letter_code
_entity_poly.pdbx_strand_id
1 'polypeptide(L)'
;MDALTVPASPPTPQYCLLWLHNWDAVCMPRSDWASWMQAFAAVVALAIAVGVPLLQHRHAEARAEESRLREEERVLSLFISLVREVHIQFHRLYSTAQNNQNLTIAVVRKSRSALIRALDSLESVPLQTLSNAYSVNVVIDVIDRTHEAIEKLGGGVPVGPLVISTNGVSQAHAHWRAEYAAVNDDFQRMQWALRAVRDPSDPPPGQ
;
A
#
# COMPACT_ATOMS: atom_id res chain seq x y z
N MET A 1 -91.47 28.85 -8.54
CA MET A 1 -90.33 27.91 -8.43
C MET A 1 -89.39 28.28 -9.55
N ASP A 2 -88.54 29.26 -9.30
CA ASP A 2 -87.61 29.76 -10.32
C ASP A 2 -86.42 28.80 -10.39
N ALA A 3 -86.24 28.20 -11.56
CA ALA A 3 -85.10 27.35 -11.86
C ALA A 3 -83.84 28.23 -11.79
N LEU A 4 -82.97 27.96 -10.82
CA LEU A 4 -81.65 28.57 -10.73
C LEU A 4 -80.82 28.12 -11.93
N THR A 5 -80.77 28.97 -12.95
CA THR A 5 -79.90 28.80 -14.10
C THR A 5 -78.45 28.96 -13.64
N VAL A 6 -77.76 27.83 -13.43
CA VAL A 6 -76.34 27.84 -13.09
C VAL A 6 -75.56 28.39 -14.30
N PRO A 7 -74.79 29.48 -14.16
CA PRO A 7 -74.00 30.02 -15.27
C PRO A 7 -73.00 28.97 -15.74
N ALA A 8 -72.91 28.78 -17.06
CA ALA A 8 -71.96 27.86 -17.67
C ALA A 8 -70.54 28.24 -17.28
N SER A 9 -69.79 27.30 -16.71
CA SER A 9 -68.41 27.53 -16.28
C SER A 9 -67.51 27.78 -17.50
N PRO A 10 -66.56 28.73 -17.43
CA PRO A 10 -65.65 29.01 -18.55
C PRO A 10 -64.83 27.77 -18.93
N PRO A 11 -64.45 27.62 -20.22
CA PRO A 11 -63.69 26.46 -20.68
C PRO A 11 -62.35 26.39 -19.93
N THR A 12 -62.05 25.23 -19.37
CA THR A 12 -60.80 24.99 -18.63
C THR A 12 -59.60 25.10 -19.56
N PRO A 13 -58.53 25.82 -19.18
CA PRO A 13 -57.34 25.95 -20.02
C PRO A 13 -56.71 24.57 -20.27
N GLN A 14 -56.38 24.29 -21.53
CA GLN A 14 -55.75 23.05 -21.99
C GLN A 14 -54.27 23.31 -22.29
N TYR A 15 -53.41 22.35 -21.93
CA TYR A 15 -51.98 22.38 -22.26
C TYR A 15 -51.71 21.32 -23.32
N CYS A 16 -51.12 21.72 -24.45
CA CYS A 16 -50.77 20.82 -25.54
C CYS A 16 -49.24 20.71 -25.61
N LEU A 17 -48.73 19.47 -25.62
CA LEU A 17 -47.30 19.18 -25.74
C LEU A 17 -46.82 19.39 -27.18
N LEU A 18 -46.13 20.50 -27.44
CA LEU A 18 -45.76 20.93 -28.80
C LEU A 18 -44.49 20.26 -29.38
N TRP A 19 -44.01 19.16 -28.78
CA TRP A 19 -42.64 18.68 -29.03
C TRP A 19 -42.50 17.29 -29.68
N LEU A 20 -43.58 16.73 -30.25
CA LEU A 20 -43.48 15.57 -31.15
C LEU A 20 -43.93 15.97 -32.55
N HIS A 21 -42.98 15.94 -33.50
CA HIS A 21 -43.08 16.61 -34.80
C HIS A 21 -44.02 15.92 -35.81
N ASN A 22 -44.69 14.83 -35.43
CA ASN A 22 -45.73 14.18 -36.22
C ASN A 22 -46.69 13.49 -35.23
N TRP A 23 -47.99 13.45 -35.60
CA TRP A 23 -49.16 12.76 -34.99
C TRP A 23 -49.80 13.39 -33.72
N ASP A 24 -50.96 14.04 -33.93
CA ASP A 24 -52.00 14.49 -32.99
C ASP A 24 -51.56 15.11 -31.66
N ALA A 25 -51.69 16.44 -31.55
CA ALA A 25 -51.47 17.16 -30.29
C ALA A 25 -52.37 16.59 -29.18
N VAL A 26 -51.80 15.78 -28.29
CA VAL A 26 -52.47 15.32 -27.07
C VAL A 26 -52.60 16.52 -26.13
N CYS A 27 -53.75 17.19 -26.21
CA CYS A 27 -54.12 18.26 -25.29
C CYS A 27 -54.75 17.65 -24.03
N MET A 28 -54.14 17.88 -22.87
CA MET A 28 -54.64 17.41 -21.57
C MET A 28 -55.19 18.58 -20.73
N PRO A 29 -56.21 18.35 -19.88
CA PRO A 29 -56.62 19.33 -18.88
C PRO A 29 -55.51 19.51 -17.82
N ARG A 30 -55.49 20.69 -17.19
CA ARG A 30 -54.47 21.08 -16.20
C ARG A 30 -54.27 20.06 -15.07
N SER A 31 -55.34 19.40 -14.62
CA SER A 31 -55.30 18.38 -13.57
C SER A 31 -54.46 17.17 -13.96
N ASP A 32 -54.63 16.69 -15.18
CA ASP A 32 -54.02 15.44 -15.64
C ASP A 32 -52.53 15.65 -15.91
N TRP A 33 -52.18 16.84 -16.43
CA TRP A 33 -50.80 17.29 -16.55
C TRP A 33 -50.08 17.33 -15.19
N ALA A 34 -50.72 17.91 -14.17
CA ALA A 34 -50.14 18.00 -12.84
C ALA A 34 -49.88 16.61 -12.23
N SER A 35 -50.83 15.68 -12.40
CA SER A 35 -50.67 14.28 -11.95
C SER A 35 -49.51 13.59 -12.65
N TRP A 36 -49.34 13.79 -13.96
CA TRP A 36 -48.21 13.24 -14.72
C TRP A 36 -46.86 13.79 -14.26
N MET A 37 -46.76 15.11 -14.07
CA MET A 37 -45.53 15.74 -13.58
C MET A 37 -45.17 15.26 -12.18
N GLN A 38 -46.17 15.05 -11.31
CA GLN A 38 -45.95 14.50 -9.97
C GLN A 38 -45.43 13.06 -10.04
N ALA A 39 -45.99 12.21 -10.91
CA ALA A 39 -45.52 10.85 -11.11
C ALA A 39 -44.09 10.82 -11.65
N PHE A 40 -43.76 11.65 -12.64
CA PHE A 40 -42.42 11.75 -13.18
C PHE A 40 -41.41 12.25 -12.13
N ALA A 41 -41.75 13.31 -11.40
CA ALA A 41 -40.91 13.83 -10.32
C ALA A 41 -40.66 12.78 -9.23
N ALA A 42 -41.67 11.99 -8.87
CA ALA A 42 -41.52 10.89 -7.91
C ALA A 42 -40.57 9.81 -8.42
N VAL A 43 -40.66 9.41 -9.69
CA VAL A 43 -39.74 8.42 -10.30
C VAL A 43 -38.32 8.96 -10.35
N VAL A 44 -38.12 10.20 -10.77
CA VAL A 44 -36.78 10.84 -10.80
C VAL A 44 -36.21 10.97 -9.39
N ALA A 45 -37.01 11.42 -8.42
CA ALA A 45 -36.58 11.51 -7.02
C ALA A 45 -36.17 10.14 -6.47
N LEU A 46 -36.94 9.08 -6.78
CA LEU A 46 -36.59 7.71 -6.39
C LEU A 46 -35.31 7.23 -7.07
N ALA A 47 -35.14 7.49 -8.37
CA ALA A 47 -33.93 7.14 -9.10
C ALA A 47 -32.68 7.82 -8.52
N ILE A 48 -32.78 9.10 -8.14
CA ILE A 48 -31.69 9.84 -7.48
C ILE A 48 -31.44 9.29 -6.07
N ALA A 49 -32.51 9.04 -5.30
CA ALA A 49 -32.42 8.53 -3.93
C ALA A 49 -31.72 7.17 -3.86
N VAL A 50 -31.87 6.31 -4.88
CA VAL A 50 -31.18 5.02 -4.97
C VAL A 50 -29.82 5.12 -5.67
N GLY A 51 -29.73 5.91 -6.75
CA GLY A 51 -28.52 6.01 -7.57
C GLY A 51 -27.36 6.69 -6.86
N VAL A 52 -27.61 7.76 -6.09
CA VAL A 52 -26.56 8.51 -5.39
C VAL A 52 -25.85 7.64 -4.33
N PRO A 53 -26.55 6.93 -3.43
CA PRO A 53 -25.89 6.03 -2.46
C PRO A 53 -25.07 4.93 -3.12
N LEU A 54 -25.56 4.33 -4.22
CA LEU A 54 -24.80 3.30 -4.94
C LEU A 54 -23.50 3.85 -5.53
N LEU A 55 -23.54 5.04 -6.12
CA LEU A 55 -22.33 5.71 -6.62
C LEU A 55 -21.38 6.08 -5.48
N GLN A 56 -21.91 6.61 -4.37
CA GLN A 56 -21.10 6.93 -3.19
C GLN A 56 -20.45 5.69 -2.58
N HIS A 57 -21.15 4.56 -2.53
CA HIS A 57 -20.61 3.30 -2.03
C HIS A 57 -19.44 2.82 -2.88
N ARG A 58 -19.59 2.81 -4.21
CA ARG A 58 -18.50 2.42 -5.13
C ARG A 58 -17.29 3.36 -5.03
N HIS A 59 -17.53 4.66 -4.86
CA HIS A 59 -16.44 5.62 -4.62
C HIS A 59 -15.79 5.44 -3.24
N ALA A 60 -16.54 5.07 -2.21
CA ALA A 60 -16.00 4.79 -0.89
C ALA A 60 -15.12 3.53 -0.89
N GLU A 61 -15.55 2.48 -1.60
CA GLU A 61 -14.75 1.26 -1.81
C GLU A 61 -13.44 1.57 -2.53
N ALA A 62 -13.50 2.31 -3.64
CA ALA A 62 -12.29 2.70 -4.38
C ALA A 62 -11.32 3.52 -3.51
N ARG A 63 -11.84 4.45 -2.68
CA ARG A 63 -11.00 5.21 -1.74
C ARG A 63 -10.41 4.35 -0.62
N ALA A 64 -11.15 3.35 -0.14
CA ALA A 64 -10.69 2.43 0.88
C ALA A 64 -9.57 1.51 0.36
N GLU A 65 -9.65 1.12 -0.91
CA GLU A 65 -8.60 0.37 -1.59
C GLU A 65 -7.35 1.22 -1.80
N GLU A 66 -7.49 2.45 -2.29
CA GLU A 66 -6.37 3.39 -2.40
C GLU A 66 -5.69 3.67 -1.05
N SER A 67 -6.46 3.79 0.05
CA SER A 67 -5.87 4.03 1.36
C SER A 67 -5.10 2.82 1.87
N ARG A 68 -5.58 1.60 1.62
CA ARG A 68 -4.86 0.36 1.94
C ARG A 68 -3.54 0.28 1.20
N LEU A 69 -3.53 0.53 -0.12
CA LEU A 69 -2.31 0.50 -0.93
C LEU A 69 -1.28 1.54 -0.45
N ARG A 70 -1.73 2.76 -0.11
CA ARG A 70 -0.84 3.80 0.44
C ARG A 70 -0.29 3.46 1.82
N GLU A 71 -1.09 2.79 2.65
CA GLU A 71 -0.64 2.33 3.96
C GLU A 71 0.41 1.22 3.82
N GLU A 72 0.16 0.24 2.95
CA GLU A 72 1.14 -0.79 2.60
C GLU A 72 2.42 -0.19 2.03
N GLU A 73 2.33 0.77 1.10
CA GLU A 73 3.49 1.46 0.54
C GLU A 73 4.30 2.19 1.62
N ARG A 74 3.63 2.89 2.55
CA ARG A 74 4.29 3.58 3.67
C ARG A 74 5.02 2.59 4.58
N VAL A 75 4.34 1.52 4.97
CA VAL A 75 4.91 0.48 5.84
C VAL A 75 6.12 -0.16 5.16
N LEU A 76 5.98 -0.55 3.89
CA LEU A 76 7.05 -1.20 3.13
C LEU A 76 8.23 -0.26 2.88
N SER A 77 7.96 1.04 2.65
CA SER A 77 8.99 2.07 2.54
C SER A 77 9.81 2.22 3.83
N LEU A 78 9.14 2.20 5.00
CA LEU A 78 9.80 2.21 6.30
C LEU A 78 10.67 0.96 6.48
N PHE A 79 10.15 -0.22 6.17
CA PHE A 79 10.93 -1.47 6.21
C PHE A 79 12.16 -1.41 5.33
N ILE A 80 12.03 -0.96 4.08
CA ILE A 80 13.16 -0.84 3.16
C ILE A 80 14.21 0.15 3.67
N SER A 81 13.80 1.23 4.35
CA SER A 81 14.74 2.15 4.99
C SER A 81 15.51 1.47 6.13
N LEU A 82 14.86 0.61 6.93
CA LEU A 82 15.51 -0.13 8.01
C LEU A 82 16.46 -1.20 7.47
N VAL A 83 16.02 -1.98 6.49
CA VAL A 83 16.87 -3.00 5.84
C VAL A 83 18.04 -2.36 5.09
N ARG A 84 17.87 -1.15 4.53
CA ARG A 84 18.98 -0.37 3.98
C ARG A 84 20.01 -0.04 5.04
N GLU A 85 19.60 0.34 6.25
CA GLU A 85 20.55 0.62 7.33
C GLU A 85 21.32 -0.65 7.71
N VAL A 86 20.65 -1.80 7.85
CA VAL A 86 21.29 -3.10 8.06
C VAL A 86 22.30 -3.38 6.94
N HIS A 87 21.88 -3.27 5.68
CA HIS A 87 22.72 -3.47 4.51
C HIS A 87 23.97 -2.57 4.52
N ILE A 88 23.84 -1.28 4.88
CA ILE A 88 24.97 -0.36 5.01
C ILE A 88 25.95 -0.82 6.09
N GLN A 89 25.47 -1.33 7.23
CA GLN A 89 26.35 -1.84 8.29
C GLN A 89 27.09 -3.11 7.86
N PHE A 90 26.42 -4.04 7.19
CA PHE A 90 27.06 -5.21 6.60
C PHE A 90 28.10 -4.83 5.54
N HIS A 91 27.77 -3.87 4.66
CA HIS A 91 28.71 -3.36 3.66
C HIS A 91 29.96 -2.74 4.30
N ARG A 92 29.80 -1.99 5.39
CA ARG A 92 30.94 -1.41 6.15
C ARG A 92 31.81 -2.50 6.78
N LEU A 93 31.22 -3.54 7.36
CA LEU A 93 31.97 -4.67 7.91
C LEU A 93 32.73 -5.41 6.80
N TYR A 94 32.06 -5.72 5.69
CA TYR A 94 32.64 -6.38 4.54
C TYR A 94 33.79 -5.58 3.93
N SER A 95 33.59 -4.29 3.64
CA SER A 95 34.62 -3.42 3.07
C SER A 95 35.83 -3.24 4.01
N THR A 96 35.61 -3.16 5.32
CA THR A 96 36.71 -3.09 6.30
C THR A 96 37.51 -4.40 6.32
N ALA A 97 36.84 -5.54 6.29
CA ALA A 97 37.47 -6.86 6.23
C ALA A 97 38.24 -7.06 4.91
N GLN A 98 37.69 -6.60 3.79
CA GLN A 98 38.30 -6.73 2.46
C GLN A 98 39.56 -5.89 2.30
N ASN A 99 39.59 -4.68 2.88
CA ASN A 99 40.71 -3.75 2.75
C ASN A 99 41.94 -4.14 3.59
N ASN A 100 41.99 -5.35 4.16
CA ASN A 100 43.03 -5.83 5.09
C ASN A 100 43.29 -4.86 6.26
N GLN A 101 42.35 -3.97 6.56
CA GLN A 101 42.44 -3.14 7.76
C GLN A 101 42.09 -4.03 8.94
N ASN A 102 42.94 -4.03 9.96
CA ASN A 102 42.66 -4.73 11.21
C ASN A 102 41.27 -4.30 11.69
N LEU A 103 40.32 -5.24 11.74
CA LEU A 103 38.98 -5.01 12.27
C LEU A 103 39.13 -4.55 13.72
N THR A 104 39.12 -3.24 13.95
CA THR A 104 39.36 -2.70 15.28
C THR A 104 38.16 -3.02 16.17
N ILE A 105 38.42 -3.21 17.47
CA ILE A 105 37.40 -3.40 18.52
C ILE A 105 36.31 -2.33 18.38
N ALA A 106 36.73 -1.09 18.09
CA ALA A 106 35.86 0.06 17.95
C ALA A 106 34.88 -0.07 16.76
N VAL A 107 35.35 -0.53 15.60
CA VAL A 107 34.50 -0.74 14.42
C VAL A 107 33.49 -1.85 14.68
N VAL A 108 33.93 -2.99 15.20
CA VAL A 108 33.06 -4.13 15.56
C VAL A 108 31.99 -3.71 16.56
N ARG A 109 32.37 -3.03 17.64
CA ARG A 109 31.44 -2.54 18.68
C ARG A 109 30.44 -1.53 18.11
N LYS A 110 30.89 -0.62 17.25
CA LYS A 110 30.04 0.39 16.60
C LYS A 110 29.03 -0.27 15.66
N SER A 111 29.48 -1.18 14.78
CA SER A 111 28.60 -1.90 13.86
C SER A 111 27.59 -2.76 14.62
N ARG A 112 28.02 -3.49 15.66
CA ARG A 112 27.11 -4.25 16.53
C ARG A 112 26.03 -3.37 17.15
N SER A 113 26.42 -2.21 17.70
CA SER A 113 25.46 -1.27 18.31
C SER A 113 24.50 -0.64 17.28
N ALA A 114 24.92 -0.52 16.02
CA ALA A 114 24.05 -0.07 14.94
C ALA A 114 23.08 -1.16 14.51
N LEU A 115 23.55 -2.40 14.38
CA LEU A 115 22.72 -3.57 14.06
C LEU A 115 21.66 -3.82 15.13
N ILE A 116 22.01 -3.75 16.42
CA ILE A 116 21.03 -3.89 17.53
C ILE A 116 19.92 -2.84 17.40
N ARG A 117 20.27 -1.57 17.16
CA ARG A 117 19.25 -0.51 16.99
C ARG A 117 18.38 -0.72 15.76
N ALA A 118 18.96 -1.20 14.66
CA ALA A 118 18.20 -1.50 13.45
C ALA A 118 17.26 -2.68 13.66
N LEU A 119 17.72 -3.71 14.38
CA LEU A 119 16.94 -4.89 14.76
C LEU A 119 15.78 -4.51 15.69
N ASP A 120 16.03 -3.76 16.76
CA ASP A 120 14.99 -3.26 17.67
C ASP A 120 13.93 -2.46 16.89
N SER A 121 14.37 -1.66 15.90
CA SER A 121 13.47 -0.91 15.04
C SER A 121 12.66 -1.82 14.13
N LEU A 122 13.26 -2.87 13.55
CA LEU A 122 12.58 -3.86 12.71
C LEU A 122 11.54 -4.67 13.49
N GLU A 123 11.89 -5.14 14.69
CA GLU A 123 10.99 -5.90 15.56
C GLU A 123 9.80 -5.06 16.06
N SER A 124 9.96 -3.74 16.13
CA SER A 124 8.88 -2.83 16.52
C SER A 124 7.81 -2.64 15.44
N VAL A 125 8.11 -3.00 14.18
CA VAL A 125 7.15 -2.81 13.08
C VAL A 125 6.15 -3.97 13.06
N PRO A 126 4.83 -3.70 13.10
CA PRO A 126 3.83 -4.76 13.15
C PRO A 126 3.79 -5.54 11.82
N LEU A 127 4.37 -6.74 11.79
CA LEU A 127 4.36 -7.62 10.60
C LEU A 127 2.94 -7.92 10.08
N GLN A 128 1.93 -7.82 10.95
CA GLN A 128 0.52 -8.01 10.61
C GLN A 128 -0.02 -6.99 9.60
N THR A 129 0.64 -5.84 9.44
CA THR A 129 0.24 -4.83 8.44
C THR A 129 0.73 -5.18 7.03
N LEU A 130 1.62 -6.17 6.89
CA LEU A 130 2.05 -6.66 5.58
C LEU A 130 1.03 -7.70 5.09
N SER A 131 0.27 -7.35 4.05
CA SER A 131 -0.70 -8.25 3.42
C SER A 131 -0.04 -9.37 2.61
N ASN A 132 1.22 -9.19 2.21
CA ASN A 132 1.97 -10.12 1.38
C ASN A 132 2.87 -11.04 2.21
N ALA A 133 2.57 -12.35 2.20
CA ALA A 133 3.37 -13.38 2.85
C ALA A 133 4.84 -13.38 2.39
N TYR A 134 5.10 -13.01 1.13
CA TYR A 134 6.45 -12.88 0.61
C TYR A 134 7.25 -11.81 1.37
N SER A 135 6.69 -10.61 1.54
CA SER A 135 7.34 -9.51 2.27
C SER A 135 7.58 -9.88 3.74
N VAL A 136 6.63 -10.56 4.38
CA VAL A 136 6.79 -11.04 5.76
C VAL A 136 7.97 -12.01 5.87
N ASN A 137 8.08 -12.99 4.97
CA ASN A 137 9.19 -13.95 4.97
C ASN A 137 10.54 -13.26 4.80
N VAL A 138 10.66 -12.30 3.88
CA VAL A 138 11.91 -11.55 3.68
C VAL A 138 12.27 -10.73 4.92
N VAL A 139 11.29 -10.16 5.64
CA VAL A 139 11.57 -9.45 6.90
C VAL A 139 12.06 -10.41 7.98
N ILE A 140 11.43 -11.59 8.12
CA ILE A 140 11.87 -12.64 9.07
C ILE A 140 13.29 -13.08 8.76
N ASP A 141 13.60 -13.36 7.49
CA ASP A 141 14.95 -13.76 7.05
C ASP A 141 15.99 -12.69 7.41
N VAL A 142 15.67 -11.40 7.20
CA VAL A 142 16.56 -10.28 7.57
C VAL A 142 16.75 -10.18 9.09
N ILE A 143 15.68 -10.38 9.87
CA ILE A 143 15.73 -10.35 11.34
C ILE A 143 16.62 -11.49 11.85
N ASP A 144 16.39 -12.72 11.38
CA ASP A 144 17.15 -13.91 11.80
C ASP A 144 18.64 -13.77 11.47
N ARG A 145 18.97 -13.31 10.25
CA ARG A 145 20.36 -13.03 9.84
C ARG A 145 21.01 -11.93 10.68
N THR A 146 20.24 -10.90 11.04
CA THR A 146 20.75 -9.80 11.86
C THR A 146 21.04 -10.27 13.28
N HIS A 147 20.18 -11.11 13.87
CA HIS A 147 20.43 -11.77 15.16
C HIS A 147 21.70 -12.61 15.11
N GLU A 148 21.83 -13.50 14.11
CA GLU A 148 23.00 -14.35 13.94
C GLU A 148 24.30 -13.52 13.80
N ALA A 149 24.26 -12.43 13.03
CA ALA A 149 25.40 -11.53 12.90
C ALA A 149 25.75 -10.82 14.22
N ILE A 150 24.77 -10.37 15.00
CA ILE A 150 24.99 -9.74 16.32
C ILE A 150 25.59 -10.73 17.30
N GLU A 151 25.11 -11.97 17.30
CA GLU A 151 25.64 -13.06 18.13
C GLU A 151 27.09 -13.34 17.77
N LYS A 152 27.41 -13.52 16.48
CA LYS A 152 28.79 -13.73 16.02
C LYS A 152 29.71 -12.56 16.37
N LEU A 153 29.24 -11.31 16.25
CA LEU A 153 30.00 -10.14 16.66
C LEU A 153 30.21 -10.07 18.20
N GLY A 154 29.33 -10.70 18.98
CA GLY A 154 29.38 -10.74 20.45
C GLY A 154 30.14 -11.93 21.03
N GLY A 155 30.11 -13.09 20.36
CA GLY A 155 30.65 -14.38 20.80
C GLY A 155 32.18 -14.47 20.81
N GLY A 156 32.88 -13.34 20.78
CA GLY A 156 34.34 -13.31 20.85
C GLY A 156 35.01 -13.66 19.53
N VAL A 157 34.55 -13.11 18.40
CA VAL A 157 35.45 -12.92 17.24
C VAL A 157 36.74 -12.35 17.82
N PRO A 158 37.90 -13.01 17.66
CA PRO A 158 39.10 -12.67 18.43
C PRO A 158 39.50 -11.23 18.16
N VAL A 159 39.14 -10.36 19.12
CA VAL A 159 39.37 -8.93 19.01
C VAL A 159 40.76 -8.63 19.56
N GLY A 160 41.76 -8.77 18.69
CA GLY A 160 43.15 -8.41 18.95
C GLY A 160 43.84 -8.03 17.64
N PRO A 161 45.09 -7.50 17.68
CA PRO A 161 45.96 -7.52 16.51
C PRO A 161 46.02 -8.98 16.11
N LEU A 162 45.30 -9.25 15.04
CA LEU A 162 44.95 -10.58 14.62
C LEU A 162 46.31 -11.12 14.16
N VAL A 163 46.99 -11.91 15.01
CA VAL A 163 48.15 -12.71 14.60
C VAL A 163 47.54 -13.80 13.73
N ILE A 164 47.19 -13.39 12.53
CA ILE A 164 46.45 -14.16 11.56
C ILE A 164 47.43 -15.22 11.09
N SER A 165 47.25 -16.44 11.57
CA SER A 165 47.48 -17.58 10.68
C SER A 165 46.73 -17.25 9.40
N THR A 166 47.42 -17.17 8.27
CA THR A 166 46.90 -16.78 6.94
C THR A 166 45.57 -17.46 6.59
N ASN A 167 45.30 -18.63 7.18
CA ASN A 167 44.06 -19.38 7.04
C ASN A 167 42.83 -18.70 7.69
N GLY A 168 42.99 -17.97 8.80
CA GLY A 168 41.89 -17.35 9.56
C GLY A 168 41.25 -16.13 8.89
N VAL A 169 42.05 -15.29 8.20
CA VAL A 169 41.52 -14.15 7.42
C VAL A 169 40.71 -14.63 6.23
N SER A 170 41.16 -15.70 5.56
CA SER A 170 40.43 -16.28 4.44
C SER A 170 39.02 -16.73 4.86
N GLN A 171 38.91 -17.39 6.02
CA GLN A 171 37.63 -17.88 6.53
C GLN A 171 36.69 -16.75 6.97
N ALA A 172 37.19 -15.76 7.73
CA ALA A 172 36.38 -14.62 8.16
C ALA A 172 35.88 -13.78 6.96
N HIS A 173 36.74 -13.58 5.97
CA HIS A 173 36.37 -12.85 4.75
C HIS A 173 35.34 -13.62 3.90
N ALA A 174 35.52 -14.93 3.73
CA ALA A 174 34.54 -15.77 3.04
C ALA A 174 33.18 -15.75 3.74
N HIS A 175 33.18 -15.79 5.08
CA HIS A 175 31.97 -15.72 5.88
C HIS A 175 31.22 -14.39 5.69
N TRP A 176 31.88 -13.24 5.92
CA TRP A 176 31.24 -11.93 5.77
C TRP A 176 30.80 -11.63 4.33
N ARG A 177 31.49 -12.20 3.32
CA ARG A 177 31.05 -12.13 1.94
C ARG A 177 29.72 -12.86 1.72
N ALA A 178 29.58 -14.08 2.25
CA ALA A 178 28.36 -14.85 2.13
C ALA A 178 27.18 -14.16 2.82
N GLU A 179 27.39 -13.65 4.03
CA GLU A 179 26.38 -12.90 4.77
C GLU A 179 25.96 -11.61 4.04
N TYR A 180 26.93 -10.84 3.54
CA TYR A 180 26.65 -9.64 2.76
C TYR A 180 25.86 -9.98 1.48
N ALA A 181 26.23 -11.04 0.77
CA ALA A 181 25.54 -11.46 -0.44
C ALA A 181 24.08 -11.82 -0.15
N ALA A 182 23.81 -12.53 0.95
CA ALA A 182 22.47 -12.90 1.35
C ALA A 182 21.62 -11.67 1.76
N VAL A 183 22.16 -10.78 2.61
CA VAL A 183 21.46 -9.53 2.98
C VAL A 183 21.22 -8.63 1.77
N ASN A 184 22.15 -8.61 0.81
CA ASN A 184 21.96 -7.89 -0.45
C ASN A 184 20.84 -8.51 -1.29
N ASP A 185 20.76 -9.83 -1.38
CA ASP A 185 19.64 -10.51 -2.07
C ASP A 185 18.30 -10.16 -1.41
N ASP A 186 18.20 -10.25 -0.08
CA ASP A 186 17.00 -9.90 0.68
C ASP A 186 16.60 -8.43 0.46
N PHE A 187 17.58 -7.51 0.44
CA PHE A 187 17.34 -6.10 0.12
C PHE A 187 16.79 -5.91 -1.30
N GLN A 188 17.34 -6.61 -2.30
CA GLN A 188 16.83 -6.55 -3.68
C GLN A 188 15.41 -7.12 -3.78
N ARG A 189 15.11 -8.21 -3.06
CA ARG A 189 13.76 -8.80 -2.97
C ARG A 189 12.76 -7.83 -2.37
N MET A 190 13.12 -7.11 -1.30
CA MET A 190 12.25 -6.08 -0.73
C MET A 190 12.04 -4.90 -1.69
N GLN A 191 13.10 -4.44 -2.37
CA GLN A 191 12.97 -3.39 -3.38
C GLN A 191 12.04 -3.81 -4.52
N TRP A 192 12.13 -5.07 -4.95
CA TRP A 192 11.20 -5.62 -5.93
C TRP A 192 9.77 -5.66 -5.37
N ALA A 193 9.55 -6.12 -4.14
CA ALA A 193 8.22 -6.16 -3.54
C ALA A 193 7.57 -4.76 -3.50
N LEU A 194 8.35 -3.70 -3.25
CA LEU A 194 7.84 -2.32 -3.31
C LEU A 194 7.48 -1.89 -4.72
N ARG A 195 8.27 -2.31 -5.72
CA ARG A 195 7.91 -2.07 -7.12
C ARG A 195 6.63 -2.81 -7.50
N ALA A 196 6.47 -4.06 -7.07
CA ALA A 196 5.27 -4.86 -7.34
C ALA A 196 3.99 -4.28 -6.70
N VAL A 197 4.08 -3.66 -5.51
CA VAL A 197 2.95 -2.93 -4.91
C VAL A 197 2.59 -1.70 -5.74
N ARG A 198 3.58 -1.00 -6.27
CA ARG A 198 3.36 0.19 -7.11
C ARG A 198 2.89 -0.15 -8.52
N ASP A 199 3.38 -1.27 -9.06
CA ASP A 199 3.11 -1.78 -10.38
C ASP A 199 2.91 -3.31 -10.31
N PRO A 200 1.65 -3.77 -10.14
CA PRO A 200 1.32 -5.19 -10.04
C PRO A 200 1.68 -6.02 -11.28
N SER A 201 2.09 -5.39 -12.38
CA SER A 201 2.51 -6.06 -13.61
C SER A 201 3.98 -6.48 -13.62
N ASP A 202 4.81 -6.04 -12.66
CA ASP A 202 6.23 -6.38 -12.56
C ASP A 202 6.40 -7.86 -12.11
N PRO A 203 6.98 -8.75 -12.95
CA PRO A 203 7.10 -10.16 -12.60
C PRO A 203 8.13 -10.39 -11.48
N PRO A 204 7.94 -11.43 -10.65
CA PRO A 204 8.90 -11.78 -9.60
C PRO A 204 10.27 -12.15 -10.13
N PRO A 205 11.36 -11.77 -9.44
CA PRO A 205 12.70 -12.12 -9.86
C PRO A 205 12.89 -13.64 -9.78
N GLY A 206 13.25 -14.24 -10.92
CA GLY A 206 13.62 -15.66 -10.99
C GLY A 206 12.48 -16.66 -11.24
N GLN A 207 11.31 -16.20 -11.71
CA GLN A 207 10.30 -17.07 -12.34
C GLN A 207 10.43 -17.09 -13.87
#